data_AF-E9AGR0-F1
#
_entry.id   AF-E9AGR0-F1
#
_cell.length_a   1.000
_cell.length_b   1.000
_cell.length_c   1.000
_cell.angle_alpha   90.00
_cell.angle_beta   90.00
_cell.angle_gamma   90.00
#
_symmetry.space_group_name_H-M   'P 1'
#
loop_
_entity.id
_entity.type
_entity.pdbx_description
1 polymer ?
#
loop_
_entity_poly.entity_id
_entity_poly.type
_entity_poly.pdbx_seq_one_letter_code
_entity_poly.pdbx_strand_id
1 'polypeptide(L)'
;MDKQDYYTILGISRTANKDAIRQAYKLKALQLHPDKNPNGEAIFKLVVNAYQTLNDPTKRSAYDRELTRRDRGFGAHQFRQAAPQPSSPAAYPSSSYGADAGASRKPRYATDEQLFKDAYEQYKKSPFSATPDGGFRGVNSEGTFAEWFKKKQEELRRAEEVTKAKAEYAKNLEREEKRRAEEWRDMQRRREEEREEEVRQAKDQREREREMLRRKREAEAKEQKAAEKKAQMEAYAEVQREQQADVERHLRDLASQKRELAEERRRLAEERAEVTNLAAEHRFTRDMAHKQRGQELADAVRRADAKVREAQEQQMLHEANERAKAEERAREEKLKRAEEERALEAERARERQRQKEAEAAEQERNRTTAELGEQRKRVIAQMMSERRRHEEEVSAMRRETDRIEAEMKAKLEALRAAKNSGQTINLDEWKL
;
A
#
# COMPACT_ATOMS: atom_id res chain seq x y z
N MET A 1 67.93 36.50 9.01
CA MET A 1 68.66 37.43 9.88
C MET A 1 69.09 36.66 11.10
N ASP A 2 70.32 36.15 11.11
CA ASP A 2 70.88 35.60 12.34
C ASP A 2 70.69 36.64 13.43
N LYS A 3 69.89 36.32 14.46
CA LYS A 3 69.71 37.18 15.62
C LYS A 3 71.11 37.37 16.23
N GLN A 4 71.77 38.44 15.81
CA GLN A 4 73.11 38.81 16.22
C GLN A 4 73.09 39.02 17.73
N ASP A 5 74.06 38.44 18.42
CA ASP A 5 74.17 38.57 19.87
C ASP A 5 74.33 40.04 20.25
N TYR A 6 73.68 40.48 21.33
CA TYR A 6 73.76 41.87 21.80
C TYR A 6 75.19 42.30 22.14
N TYR A 7 76.03 41.35 22.56
CA TYR A 7 77.46 41.56 22.77
C TYR A 7 78.19 41.89 21.46
N THR A 8 77.87 41.17 20.38
CA THR A 8 78.44 41.40 19.04
C THR A 8 77.96 42.72 18.45
N ILE A 9 76.70 43.09 18.66
CA ILE A 9 76.15 44.39 18.22
C ILE A 9 76.91 45.56 18.89
N LEU A 10 77.20 45.45 20.18
CA LEU A 10 78.00 46.45 20.91
C LEU A 10 79.51 46.34 20.64
N GLY A 11 80.00 45.23 20.09
CA GLY A 11 81.42 45.00 19.84
C GLY A 11 82.22 44.70 21.11
N ILE A 12 81.60 44.06 22.09
CA ILE A 12 82.21 43.72 23.39
C ILE A 12 82.19 42.20 23.62
N SER A 13 83.10 41.73 24.47
CA SER A 13 83.09 40.35 24.95
C SER A 13 81.87 40.07 25.84
N ARG A 14 81.39 38.82 25.84
CA ARG A 14 80.35 38.33 26.77
C ARG A 14 80.75 38.49 28.24
N THR A 15 82.05 38.53 28.53
CA THR A 15 82.64 38.72 29.87
C THR A 15 82.80 40.20 30.27
N ALA A 16 82.35 41.16 29.46
CA ALA A 16 82.52 42.59 29.75
C ALA A 16 81.77 43.04 31.02
N ASN A 17 82.41 43.88 31.84
CA ASN A 17 81.77 44.57 32.96
C ASN A 17 80.74 45.61 32.45
N LYS A 18 79.77 45.99 33.29
CA LYS A 18 78.80 47.06 33.09
C LYS A 18 79.43 48.38 32.63
N ASP A 19 80.63 48.72 33.10
CA ASP A 19 81.33 49.94 32.66
C ASP A 19 81.76 49.86 31.19
N ALA A 20 82.26 48.71 30.75
CA ALA A 20 82.61 48.47 29.36
C ALA A 20 81.37 48.48 28.45
N ILE A 21 80.24 47.94 28.91
CA ILE A 21 78.95 48.02 28.20
C ILE A 21 78.52 49.48 28.00
N ARG A 22 78.62 50.30 29.04
CA ARG A 22 78.29 51.74 28.96
C ARG A 22 79.23 52.49 28.01
N GLN A 23 80.53 52.21 28.04
CA GLN A 23 81.49 52.84 27.14
C GLN A 23 81.27 52.44 25.68
N ALA A 24 81.05 51.15 25.41
CA ALA A 24 80.77 50.65 24.07
C ALA A 24 79.49 51.25 23.48
N TYR A 25 78.42 51.35 24.29
CA TYR A 25 77.19 52.03 23.88
C TYR A 25 77.44 53.50 23.53
N LYS A 26 78.19 54.25 24.35
CA LYS A 26 78.53 55.65 24.05
C LYS A 26 79.27 55.80 22.72
N LEU A 27 80.28 54.95 22.47
CA LEU A 27 81.03 54.96 21.22
C LEU A 27 80.15 54.62 20.02
N LYS A 28 79.34 53.58 20.11
CA LYS A 28 78.41 53.17 19.04
C LYS A 28 77.31 54.21 18.80
N ALA A 29 76.78 54.81 19.85
CA ALA A 29 75.75 55.85 19.74
C ALA A 29 76.31 57.13 19.09
N LEU A 30 77.56 57.50 19.37
CA LEU A 30 78.23 58.63 18.68
C LEU A 30 78.50 58.35 17.20
N GLN A 31 78.81 57.09 16.84
CA GLN A 31 79.04 56.67 15.46
C GLN A 31 77.75 56.54 14.65
N LEU A 32 76.68 56.05 15.28
CA LEU A 32 75.40 55.71 14.65
C LEU A 32 74.28 56.68 15.01
N HIS A 33 74.62 57.88 15.52
CA HIS A 33 73.62 58.87 15.87
C HIS A 33 72.79 59.23 14.62
N PRO A 34 71.46 59.30 14.72
CA PRO A 34 70.59 59.57 13.56
C PRO A 34 70.94 60.89 12.85
N ASP A 35 71.48 61.86 13.58
CA ASP A 35 71.97 63.13 13.03
C ASP A 35 73.17 62.97 12.07
N LYS A 36 74.06 61.99 12.33
CA LYS A 36 75.25 61.74 11.49
C LYS A 36 75.01 60.68 10.43
N ASN A 37 74.06 59.76 10.66
CA ASN A 37 73.76 58.68 9.73
C ASN A 37 72.24 58.44 9.65
N PRO A 38 71.51 59.22 8.81
CA PRO A 38 70.05 59.15 8.74
C PRO A 38 69.51 57.78 8.30
N ASN A 39 70.29 56.99 7.54
CA ASN A 39 69.91 55.63 7.13
C ASN A 39 70.24 54.55 8.20
N GLY A 40 70.89 54.95 9.29
CA GLY A 40 71.35 54.06 10.36
C GLY A 40 70.31 53.71 11.42
N GLU A 41 69.06 54.17 11.29
CA GLU A 41 68.03 54.06 12.34
C GLU A 41 67.80 52.60 12.80
N ALA A 42 67.78 51.64 11.86
CA ALA A 42 67.59 50.23 12.19
C ALA A 42 68.74 49.67 13.05
N ILE A 43 69.99 50.02 12.74
CA ILE A 43 71.16 49.59 13.49
C ILE A 43 71.23 50.32 14.83
N PHE A 44 70.88 51.61 14.87
CA PHE A 44 70.81 52.38 16.11
C PHE A 44 69.79 51.78 17.09
N LYS A 45 68.60 51.39 16.61
CA LYS A 45 67.59 50.67 17.41
C LYS A 45 68.14 49.36 17.99
N LEU A 46 68.91 48.60 17.21
CA LEU A 46 69.56 47.38 17.70
C LEU A 46 70.59 47.66 18.79
N VAL A 47 71.41 48.71 18.63
CA VAL A 47 72.40 49.14 19.63
C VAL A 47 71.73 49.58 20.93
N VAL A 48 70.64 50.34 20.84
CA VAL A 48 69.86 50.76 22.02
C VAL A 48 69.26 49.56 22.73
N ASN A 49 68.64 48.62 21.99
CA ASN A 49 68.06 47.40 22.57
C ASN A 49 69.12 46.50 23.23
N ALA A 50 70.29 46.36 22.60
CA ALA A 50 71.42 45.63 23.15
C ALA A 50 71.89 46.25 24.47
N TYR A 51 72.06 47.58 24.52
CA TYR A 51 72.43 48.30 25.74
C TYR A 51 71.37 48.16 26.85
N GLN A 52 70.09 48.35 26.55
CA GLN A 52 69.01 48.23 27.54
C GLN A 52 68.93 46.83 28.16
N THR A 53 69.21 45.78 27.38
CA THR A 53 69.21 44.40 27.87
C THR A 53 70.45 44.08 28.69
N LEU A 54 71.63 44.54 28.26
CA LEU A 54 72.90 44.22 28.91
C LEU A 54 73.24 45.11 30.11
N ASN A 55 72.70 46.33 30.19
CA ASN A 55 72.95 47.26 31.29
C ASN A 55 72.19 46.92 32.58
N ASP A 56 71.02 46.28 32.45
CA ASP A 56 70.23 45.77 33.58
C ASP A 56 70.69 44.34 33.93
N PRO A 57 71.24 44.10 35.14
CA PRO A 57 71.73 42.78 35.54
C PRO A 57 70.69 41.66 35.41
N THR A 58 69.42 41.95 35.70
CA THR A 58 68.34 40.95 35.66
C THR A 58 68.03 40.56 34.21
N LYS A 59 67.95 41.54 33.31
CA LYS A 59 67.74 41.30 31.86
C LYS A 59 68.95 40.60 31.23
N ARG A 60 70.17 41.01 31.61
CA ARG A 60 71.41 40.39 31.16
C ARG A 60 71.46 38.92 31.55
N SER A 61 71.16 38.58 32.80
CA SER A 61 71.11 37.19 33.27
C SER A 61 70.08 36.35 32.52
N ALA A 62 68.88 36.88 32.29
CA ALA A 62 67.85 36.21 31.51
C ALA A 62 68.29 35.97 30.05
N TYR A 63 68.92 36.97 29.44
CA TYR A 63 69.47 36.90 28.10
C TYR A 63 70.62 35.90 27.98
N ASP A 64 71.57 35.91 28.93
CA ASP A 64 72.70 34.98 28.96
C ASP A 64 72.23 33.52 29.14
N ARG A 65 71.16 33.31 29.91
CA ARG A 65 70.52 31.98 30.06
C ARG A 65 69.90 31.51 28.74
N GLU A 66 69.21 32.40 28.01
CA GLU A 66 68.65 32.08 26.70
C GLU A 66 69.75 31.80 25.67
N LEU A 67 70.80 32.60 25.68
CA LEU A 67 71.95 32.42 24.80
C LEU A 67 72.66 31.09 25.07
N THR A 68 72.84 30.72 26.33
CA THR A 68 73.41 29.41 26.73
C THR A 68 72.52 28.24 26.27
N ARG A 69 71.19 28.37 26.32
CA ARG A 69 70.26 27.36 25.80
C ARG A 69 70.37 27.24 24.29
N ARG A 70 70.44 28.37 23.58
CA ARG A 70 70.62 28.42 22.12
C ARG A 70 71.94 27.78 21.70
N ASP A 71 73.03 28.10 22.41
CA ASP A 71 74.36 27.56 22.13
C ASP A 71 74.43 26.04 22.40
N ARG A 72 73.74 25.53 23.44
CA ARG A 72 73.62 24.07 23.67
C ARG A 72 72.76 23.36 22.63
N GLY A 73 71.74 24.02 22.10
CA GLY A 73 70.84 23.47 21.08
C GLY A 73 71.50 23.22 19.72
N PHE A 74 72.67 23.82 19.47
CA PHE A 74 73.39 23.69 18.21
C PHE A 74 74.52 22.63 18.21
N GLY A 75 74.76 21.93 19.33
CA GLY A 75 75.90 21.01 19.47
C GLY A 75 75.58 19.54 19.76
N ALA A 76 74.33 19.18 20.04
CA ALA A 76 73.95 17.80 20.32
C ALA A 76 73.02 17.30 19.22
N HIS A 77 73.31 16.12 18.65
CA HIS A 77 72.58 15.33 17.64
C HIS A 77 73.24 15.15 16.26
N GLN A 78 74.56 14.94 16.18
CA GLN A 78 75.15 14.24 15.01
C GLN A 78 76.35 13.34 15.35
N PHE A 79 76.38 12.63 16.49
CA PHE A 79 77.29 11.48 16.65
C PHE A 79 76.68 10.46 17.61
N ARG A 80 75.75 9.65 17.09
CA ARG A 80 75.36 8.36 17.68
C ARG A 80 75.77 7.28 16.68
N GLN A 81 77.04 6.88 16.72
CA GLN A 81 77.50 5.60 16.19
C GLN A 81 78.41 4.94 17.23
N ALA A 82 78.01 3.72 17.56
CA ALA A 82 78.67 2.64 18.27
C ALA A 82 79.94 2.96 19.09
N ALA A 83 79.82 2.72 20.40
CA ALA A 83 80.95 2.54 21.30
C ALA A 83 81.73 1.25 20.97
N PRO A 84 83.07 1.33 20.95
CA PRO A 84 83.92 0.35 21.61
C PRO A 84 84.59 0.99 22.85
N GLN A 85 84.67 0.17 23.89
CA GLN A 85 85.20 0.43 25.23
C GLN A 85 86.75 0.58 25.25
N PRO A 86 87.35 1.00 26.37
CA PRO A 86 88.55 1.85 26.39
C PRO A 86 89.87 1.09 26.51
N SER A 87 90.90 1.59 25.82
CA SER A 87 92.31 1.38 26.17
C SER A 87 92.87 2.63 26.85
N SER A 88 93.55 2.37 27.97
CA SER A 88 94.07 3.28 29.00
C SER A 88 95.04 4.39 28.54
N PRO A 89 95.29 5.41 29.40
CA PRO A 89 95.82 6.71 29.00
C PRO A 89 97.36 6.75 28.99
N ALA A 90 97.93 7.18 27.87
CA ALA A 90 99.32 7.64 27.81
C ALA A 90 99.33 9.16 27.89
N ALA A 91 99.62 9.66 29.08
CA ALA A 91 99.99 11.05 29.31
C ALA A 91 101.31 11.35 28.58
N TYR A 92 101.27 12.27 27.62
CA TYR A 92 102.42 13.11 27.29
C TYR A 92 101.95 14.56 27.24
N PRO A 93 102.50 15.45 28.10
CA PRO A 93 102.03 16.81 28.25
C PRO A 93 102.67 17.75 27.22
N SER A 94 101.84 18.69 26.74
CA SER A 94 102.16 20.10 26.49
C SER A 94 103.50 20.41 25.81
N SER A 95 103.49 20.50 24.47
CA SER A 95 104.32 21.49 23.78
C SER A 95 103.47 22.72 23.49
N SER A 96 103.50 23.61 24.47
CA SER A 96 103.09 25.01 24.36
C SER A 96 103.95 25.69 23.30
N TYR A 97 103.49 25.70 22.05
CA TYR A 97 103.94 26.69 21.06
C TYR A 97 103.21 28.01 21.35
N GLY A 98 103.67 28.67 22.39
CA GLY A 98 103.41 30.07 22.66
C GLY A 98 104.59 30.90 22.15
N ALA A 99 104.25 32.03 21.54
CA ALA A 99 105.12 33.19 21.35
C ALA A 99 106.22 33.09 20.28
N ASP A 100 105.82 33.30 19.02
CA ASP A 100 106.53 34.29 18.19
C ASP A 100 105.53 35.14 17.41
N ALA A 101 104.63 35.80 18.15
CA ALA A 101 103.95 36.98 17.63
C ALA A 101 104.91 38.16 17.83
N GLY A 102 105.98 38.15 17.04
CA GLY A 102 106.87 39.27 16.84
C GLY A 102 106.06 40.46 16.34
N ALA A 103 105.55 41.22 17.30
CA ALA A 103 105.14 42.59 17.10
C ALA A 103 106.36 43.31 16.55
N SER A 104 106.45 43.41 15.22
CA SER A 104 107.29 44.36 14.51
C SER A 104 106.86 45.75 14.97
N ARG A 105 107.44 46.13 16.09
CA ARG A 105 107.55 47.47 16.64
C ARG A 105 108.02 48.32 15.48
N LYS A 106 107.09 49.09 14.92
CA LYS A 106 107.39 50.20 14.02
C LYS A 106 108.56 50.97 14.65
N PRO A 107 109.72 51.12 13.99
CA PRO A 107 110.84 51.83 14.56
C PRO A 107 110.36 53.23 14.91
N ARG A 108 110.40 53.57 16.20
CA ARG A 108 110.17 54.91 16.68
C ARG A 108 111.20 55.81 15.98
N TYR A 109 110.70 56.65 15.08
CA TYR A 109 111.23 57.95 14.69
C TYR A 109 112.70 58.16 15.10
N ALA A 110 113.64 57.56 14.38
CA ALA A 110 114.96 58.14 14.29
C ALA A 110 114.75 59.40 13.44
N THR A 111 114.67 60.56 14.10
CA THR A 111 114.72 61.86 13.44
C THR A 111 115.90 61.86 12.46
N ASP A 112 115.75 62.35 11.23
CA ASP A 112 116.84 62.39 10.22
C ASP A 112 118.16 62.96 10.78
N GLU A 113 118.05 63.82 11.80
CA GLU A 113 119.18 64.39 12.52
C GLU A 113 119.99 63.37 13.38
N GLN A 114 119.34 62.31 13.90
CA GLN A 114 120.01 61.21 14.59
C GLN A 114 120.65 60.22 13.61
N LEU A 115 120.03 59.98 12.45
CA LEU A 115 120.61 59.15 11.40
C LEU A 115 121.86 59.83 10.77
N PHE A 116 121.82 61.15 10.60
CA PHE A 116 122.97 61.95 10.14
C PHE A 116 124.08 62.03 11.19
N LYS A 117 123.76 62.17 12.48
CA LYS A 117 124.76 62.11 13.57
C LYS A 117 125.47 60.77 13.64
N ASP A 118 124.74 59.65 13.54
CA ASP A 118 125.35 58.32 13.54
C ASP A 118 126.22 58.09 12.30
N ALA A 119 125.80 58.56 11.12
CA ALA A 119 126.61 58.50 9.90
C ALA A 119 127.86 59.41 9.98
N TYR A 120 127.77 60.59 10.60
CA TYR A 120 128.89 61.52 10.76
C TYR A 120 129.90 61.04 11.83
N GLU A 121 129.43 60.46 12.92
CA GLU A 121 130.29 59.83 13.93
C GLU A 121 130.97 58.56 13.40
N GLN A 122 130.28 57.78 12.55
CA GLN A 122 130.88 56.64 11.85
C GLN A 122 131.91 57.08 10.80
N TYR A 123 131.73 58.23 10.15
CA TYR A 123 132.73 58.84 9.28
C TYR A 123 133.98 59.28 10.05
N LYS A 124 133.82 59.90 11.24
CA LYS A 124 134.94 60.26 12.12
C LYS A 124 135.69 59.05 12.70
N LYS A 125 135.01 57.92 12.92
CA LYS A 125 135.61 56.70 13.47
C LYS A 125 136.20 55.76 12.43
N SER A 126 136.10 56.07 11.14
CA SER A 126 136.81 55.33 10.10
C SER A 126 138.28 55.80 10.06
N PRO A 127 139.28 54.90 10.15
CA PRO A 127 140.71 55.22 10.38
C PRO A 127 141.43 55.81 9.16
N PHE A 128 140.73 56.60 8.34
CA PHE A 128 141.28 57.28 7.18
C PHE A 128 141.14 58.81 7.27
N SER A 129 141.10 59.35 8.49
CA SER A 129 141.21 60.79 8.75
C SER A 129 142.26 61.06 9.83
N ALA A 130 143.24 61.91 9.49
CA ALA A 130 144.35 62.42 10.31
C ALA A 130 145.66 61.59 10.40
N THR A 131 146.52 61.73 9.38
CA THR A 131 147.90 62.20 9.57
C THR A 131 148.27 63.18 8.45
N PRO A 132 148.62 64.44 8.77
CA PRO A 132 149.22 65.41 7.87
C PRO A 132 150.76 65.39 7.91
N ASP A 133 151.34 65.81 6.79
CA ASP A 133 152.67 66.42 6.61
C ASP A 133 153.94 65.54 6.70
N GLY A 134 154.70 65.52 5.59
CA GLY A 134 156.03 64.92 5.51
C GLY A 134 156.29 64.09 4.25
N GLY A 135 156.52 64.72 3.09
CA GLY A 135 157.19 64.05 1.97
C GLY A 135 156.92 64.56 0.56
N PHE A 136 157.21 65.84 0.29
CA PHE A 136 157.29 66.37 -1.08
C PHE A 136 158.71 66.20 -1.66
N ARG A 137 158.89 65.29 -2.62
CA ARG A 137 159.68 65.50 -3.86
C ARG A 137 159.67 64.24 -4.74
N GLY A 138 159.20 64.39 -5.98
CA GLY A 138 159.29 63.36 -7.00
C GLY A 138 158.27 63.57 -8.13
N VAL A 139 158.45 64.66 -8.86
CA VAL A 139 157.63 65.08 -9.99
C VAL A 139 157.78 64.07 -11.14
N ASN A 140 156.66 63.58 -11.67
CA ASN A 140 156.51 63.16 -13.05
C ASN A 140 155.09 63.53 -13.48
N SER A 141 154.98 64.69 -14.14
CA SER A 141 153.78 65.18 -14.80
C SER A 141 153.61 64.50 -16.15
N GLU A 142 152.42 63.99 -16.45
CA GLU A 142 151.77 64.08 -17.77
C GLU A 142 150.37 63.43 -17.69
N GLY A 143 149.32 64.26 -17.78
CA GLY A 143 147.92 63.88 -17.63
C GLY A 143 147.10 65.15 -17.41
N THR A 144 146.84 65.88 -18.49
CA THR A 144 146.23 67.22 -18.45
C THR A 144 144.88 67.21 -17.76
N PHE A 145 144.67 68.13 -16.81
CA PHE A 145 143.43 68.38 -16.07
C PHE A 145 142.13 68.36 -16.92
N ALA A 146 142.24 68.67 -18.21
CA ALA A 146 141.16 68.56 -19.19
C ALA A 146 140.58 67.14 -19.31
N GLU A 147 141.42 66.09 -19.26
CA GLU A 147 140.95 64.70 -19.32
C GLU A 147 140.21 64.29 -18.05
N TRP A 148 140.69 64.75 -16.89
CA TRP A 148 140.03 64.51 -15.61
C TRP A 148 138.63 65.14 -15.55
N PHE A 149 138.49 66.39 -16.00
CA PHE A 149 137.19 67.09 -15.99
C PHE A 149 136.18 66.44 -16.95
N LYS A 150 136.63 66.02 -18.14
CA LYS A 150 135.78 65.34 -19.14
C LYS A 150 135.26 64.00 -18.60
N LYS A 151 136.13 63.21 -17.95
CA LYS A 151 135.75 61.96 -17.28
C LYS A 151 134.71 62.21 -16.18
N LYS A 152 134.83 63.31 -15.43
CA LYS A 152 133.89 63.65 -14.36
C LYS A 152 132.52 64.07 -14.88
N GLN A 153 132.45 64.81 -15.98
CA GLN A 153 131.18 65.10 -16.66
C GLN A 153 130.51 63.82 -17.19
N GLU A 154 131.30 62.87 -17.69
CA GLU A 154 130.79 61.60 -18.21
C GLU A 154 130.23 60.69 -17.10
N GLU A 155 130.85 60.68 -15.91
CA GLU A 155 130.32 59.99 -14.73
C GLU A 155 128.98 60.56 -14.27
N LEU A 156 128.85 61.89 -14.22
CA LEU A 156 127.59 62.55 -13.88
C LEU A 156 126.49 62.19 -14.89
N ARG A 157 126.81 62.18 -16.19
CA ARG A 157 125.88 61.74 -17.24
C ARG A 157 125.45 60.28 -17.07
N ARG A 158 126.37 59.37 -16.77
CA ARG A 158 126.05 57.95 -16.52
C ARG A 158 125.19 57.78 -15.26
N ALA A 159 125.44 58.55 -14.20
CA ALA A 159 124.60 58.54 -13.00
C ALA A 159 123.18 59.07 -13.28
N GLU A 160 123.05 60.12 -14.09
CA GLU A 160 121.74 60.59 -14.58
C GLU A 160 121.03 59.55 -15.46
N GLU A 161 121.76 58.83 -16.31
CA GLU A 161 121.21 57.72 -17.11
C GLU A 161 120.75 56.56 -16.22
N VAL A 162 121.51 56.18 -15.20
CA VAL A 162 121.13 55.14 -14.24
C VAL A 162 119.90 55.56 -13.42
N THR A 163 119.84 56.82 -12.98
CA THR A 163 118.67 57.33 -12.24
C THR A 163 117.42 57.41 -13.13
N LYS A 164 117.57 57.85 -14.39
CA LYS A 164 116.49 57.78 -15.39
C LYS A 164 116.06 56.34 -15.67
N ALA A 165 116.99 55.40 -15.82
CA ALA A 165 116.69 53.98 -16.04
C ALA A 165 115.97 53.36 -14.84
N LYS A 166 116.39 53.67 -13.60
CA LYS A 166 115.68 53.26 -12.38
C LYS A 166 114.28 53.85 -12.31
N ALA A 167 114.11 55.13 -12.65
CA ALA A 167 112.80 55.77 -12.70
C ALA A 167 111.89 55.15 -13.77
N GLU A 168 112.41 54.82 -14.95
CA GLU A 168 111.66 54.12 -16.00
C GLU A 168 111.31 52.68 -15.60
N TYR A 169 112.22 51.95 -14.93
CA TYR A 169 111.91 50.63 -14.40
C TYR A 169 110.82 50.68 -13.33
N ALA A 170 110.88 51.65 -12.41
CA ALA A 170 109.84 51.86 -11.40
C ALA A 170 108.48 52.18 -12.05
N LYS A 171 108.44 53.04 -13.07
CA LYS A 171 107.21 53.31 -13.84
C LYS A 171 106.70 52.06 -14.56
N ASN A 172 107.59 51.25 -15.14
CA ASN A 172 107.20 50.02 -15.81
C ASN A 172 106.69 48.96 -14.82
N LEU A 173 107.29 48.86 -13.63
CA LEU A 173 106.81 48.01 -12.55
C LEU A 173 105.41 48.46 -12.10
N GLU A 174 105.19 49.76 -11.89
CA GLU A 174 103.86 50.28 -11.58
C GLU A 174 102.84 50.00 -12.69
N ARG A 175 103.25 50.08 -13.96
CA ARG A 175 102.39 49.71 -15.10
C ARG A 175 102.08 48.22 -15.09
N GLU A 176 103.04 47.35 -14.83
CA GLU A 176 102.83 45.89 -14.73
C GLU A 176 101.95 45.52 -13.54
N GLU A 177 102.16 46.15 -12.39
CA GLU A 177 101.33 45.96 -11.21
C GLU A 177 99.89 46.43 -11.46
N LYS A 178 99.71 47.58 -12.13
CA LYS A 178 98.39 48.04 -12.58
C LYS A 178 97.75 47.04 -13.53
N ARG A 179 98.50 46.52 -14.52
CA ARG A 179 98.00 45.49 -15.44
C ARG A 179 97.60 44.20 -14.72
N ARG A 180 98.42 43.69 -13.80
CA ARG A 180 98.09 42.50 -12.99
C ARG A 180 96.88 42.75 -12.09
N ALA A 181 96.77 43.95 -11.51
CA ALA A 181 95.62 44.34 -10.70
C ALA A 181 94.34 44.46 -11.55
N GLU A 182 94.44 44.97 -12.77
CA GLU A 182 93.35 45.02 -13.74
C GLU A 182 92.93 43.61 -14.19
N GLU A 183 93.87 42.77 -14.59
CA GLU A 183 93.62 41.36 -14.95
C GLU A 183 93.00 40.58 -13.78
N TRP A 184 93.48 40.81 -12.57
CA TRP A 184 92.90 40.20 -11.37
C TRP A 184 91.47 40.70 -11.11
N ARG A 185 91.20 42.00 -11.27
CA ARG A 185 89.84 42.56 -11.18
C ARG A 185 88.92 42.02 -12.25
N ASP A 186 89.40 41.88 -13.49
CA ASP A 186 88.61 41.32 -14.60
C ASP A 186 88.34 39.83 -14.39
N MET A 187 89.30 39.07 -13.85
CA MET A 187 89.08 37.67 -13.45
C MET A 187 88.06 37.55 -12.31
N GLN A 188 88.11 38.44 -11.31
CA GLN A 188 87.08 38.48 -10.26
C GLN A 188 85.71 38.83 -10.86
N ARG A 189 85.64 39.84 -11.74
CA ARG A 189 84.40 40.25 -12.40
C ARG A 189 83.79 39.10 -13.23
N ARG A 190 84.61 38.37 -14.01
CA ARG A 190 84.17 37.17 -14.75
C ARG A 190 83.65 36.07 -13.83
N ARG A 191 84.32 35.80 -12.71
CA ARG A 191 83.83 34.82 -11.72
C ARG A 191 82.53 35.25 -11.04
N GLU A 192 82.36 36.56 -10.81
CA GLU A 192 81.11 37.11 -10.29
C GLU A 192 79.99 36.99 -11.34
N GLU A 193 80.27 37.32 -12.59
CA GLU A 193 79.35 37.16 -13.72
C GLU A 193 78.94 35.69 -13.91
N GLU A 194 79.89 34.74 -13.90
CA GLU A 194 79.61 33.30 -13.97
C GLU A 194 78.69 32.84 -12.82
N ARG A 195 78.97 33.27 -11.59
CA ARG A 195 78.12 32.95 -10.42
C ARG A 195 76.74 33.59 -10.53
N GLU A 196 76.66 34.82 -11.02
CA GLU A 196 75.38 35.49 -11.27
C GLU A 196 74.59 34.77 -12.36
N GLU A 197 75.25 34.32 -13.43
CA GLU A 197 74.65 33.52 -14.49
C GLU A 197 74.16 32.17 -13.97
N GLU A 198 74.94 31.47 -13.14
CA GLU A 198 74.50 30.25 -12.46
C GLU A 198 73.28 30.51 -11.57
N VAL A 199 73.28 31.59 -10.79
CA VAL A 199 72.14 31.98 -9.95
C VAL A 199 70.91 32.33 -10.80
N ARG A 200 71.09 33.03 -11.92
CA ARG A 200 70.01 33.34 -12.87
C ARG A 200 69.47 32.06 -13.50
N GLN A 201 70.34 31.18 -13.99
CA GLN A 201 69.94 29.88 -14.57
C GLN A 201 69.24 29.00 -13.54
N ALA A 202 69.73 28.92 -12.30
CA ALA A 202 69.10 28.17 -11.23
C ALA A 202 67.74 28.77 -10.84
N LYS A 203 67.60 30.10 -10.87
CA LYS A 203 66.32 30.79 -10.67
C LYS A 203 65.35 30.46 -11.81
N ASP A 204 65.78 30.53 -13.06
CA ASP A 204 64.98 30.19 -14.24
C ASP A 204 64.55 28.71 -14.23
N GLN A 205 65.45 27.80 -13.83
CA GLN A 205 65.13 26.38 -13.66
C GLN A 205 64.06 26.17 -12.59
N ARG A 206 64.22 26.80 -11.41
CA ARG A 206 63.22 26.74 -10.34
C ARG A 206 61.88 27.34 -10.76
N GLU A 207 61.88 28.43 -11.54
CA GLU A 207 60.66 29.03 -12.07
C GLU A 207 59.97 28.09 -13.07
N ARG A 208 60.72 27.46 -13.98
CA ARG A 208 60.18 26.43 -14.90
C ARG A 208 59.63 25.22 -14.16
N GLU A 209 60.32 24.72 -13.13
CA GLU A 209 59.85 23.60 -12.30
C GLU A 209 58.55 23.95 -11.57
N ARG A 210 58.48 25.15 -10.99
CA ARG A 210 57.26 25.66 -10.34
C ARG A 210 56.12 25.82 -11.34
N GLU A 211 56.39 26.35 -12.52
CA GLU A 211 55.39 26.49 -13.58
C GLU A 211 54.89 25.11 -14.03
N MET A 212 55.78 24.14 -14.23
CA MET A 212 55.43 22.76 -14.56
C MET A 212 54.58 22.11 -13.48
N LEU A 213 54.94 22.29 -12.20
CA LEU A 213 54.15 21.79 -11.08
C LEU A 213 52.76 22.46 -11.03
N ARG A 214 52.70 23.76 -11.32
CA ARG A 214 51.43 24.50 -11.39
C ARG A 214 50.56 23.99 -12.53
N ARG A 215 51.11 23.79 -13.73
CA ARG A 215 50.39 23.22 -14.88
C ARG A 215 49.91 21.80 -14.60
N LYS A 216 50.72 20.96 -13.94
CA LYS A 216 50.31 19.62 -13.50
C LYS A 216 49.13 19.69 -12.53
N ARG A 217 49.21 20.54 -11.49
CA ARG A 217 48.10 20.75 -10.54
C ARG A 217 46.84 21.29 -11.20
N GLU A 218 46.97 22.22 -12.15
CA GLU A 218 45.83 22.74 -12.92
C GLU A 218 45.22 21.67 -13.83
N ALA A 219 46.03 20.81 -14.45
CA ALA A 219 45.57 19.68 -15.25
C ALA A 219 44.86 18.63 -14.39
N GLU A 220 45.47 18.23 -13.27
CA GLU A 220 44.88 17.31 -12.28
C GLU A 220 43.56 17.88 -11.73
N ALA A 221 43.49 19.17 -11.41
CA ALA A 221 42.26 19.80 -10.94
C ALA A 221 41.17 19.85 -12.02
N LYS A 222 41.54 20.04 -13.30
CA LYS A 222 40.59 19.96 -14.43
C LYS A 222 40.10 18.53 -14.64
N GLU A 223 40.98 17.54 -14.52
CA GLU A 223 40.65 16.12 -14.63
C GLU A 223 39.74 15.68 -13.48
N GLN A 224 40.03 16.08 -12.23
CA GLN A 224 39.16 15.86 -11.08
C GLN A 224 37.79 16.47 -11.29
N LYS A 225 37.70 17.73 -11.72
CA LYS A 225 36.41 18.36 -12.05
C LYS A 225 35.67 17.66 -13.19
N ALA A 226 36.39 17.16 -14.19
CA ALA A 226 35.79 16.38 -15.27
C ALA A 226 35.28 15.02 -14.77
N ALA A 227 36.04 14.35 -13.90
CA ALA A 227 35.67 13.10 -13.26
C ALA A 227 34.46 13.28 -12.33
N GLU A 228 34.43 14.35 -11.53
CA GLU A 228 33.29 14.72 -10.68
C GLU A 228 32.03 14.98 -11.52
N LYS A 229 32.14 15.76 -12.60
CA LYS A 229 31.02 15.99 -13.53
C LYS A 229 30.55 14.70 -14.18
N LYS A 230 31.47 13.82 -14.59
CA LYS A 230 31.13 12.50 -15.14
C LYS A 230 30.41 11.66 -14.09
N ALA A 231 30.91 11.62 -12.86
CA ALA A 231 30.28 10.90 -11.75
C ALA A 231 28.89 11.48 -11.41
N GLN A 232 28.69 12.79 -11.48
CA GLN A 232 27.38 13.42 -11.30
C GLN A 232 26.41 13.04 -12.43
N MET A 233 26.87 13.04 -13.69
CA MET A 233 26.06 12.60 -14.82
C MET A 233 25.71 11.12 -14.73
N GLU A 234 26.64 10.29 -14.25
CA GLU A 234 26.41 8.86 -14.04
C GLU A 234 25.41 8.61 -12.90
N ALA A 235 25.57 9.27 -11.75
CA ALA A 235 24.61 9.22 -10.65
C ALA A 235 23.21 9.70 -11.09
N TYR A 236 23.14 10.77 -11.88
CA TYR A 236 21.87 11.22 -12.46
C TYR A 236 21.27 10.17 -13.41
N ALA A 237 22.09 9.53 -14.24
CA ALA A 237 21.64 8.47 -15.14
C ALA A 237 21.14 7.23 -14.36
N GLU A 238 21.76 6.89 -13.23
CA GLU A 238 21.29 5.82 -12.35
C GLU A 238 19.92 6.13 -11.75
N VAL A 239 19.73 7.35 -11.21
CA VAL A 239 18.43 7.80 -10.70
C VAL A 239 17.36 7.75 -11.78
N GLN A 240 17.70 8.16 -13.02
CA GLN A 240 16.76 8.07 -14.15
C GLN A 240 16.41 6.61 -14.50
N ARG A 241 17.37 5.68 -14.47
CA ARG A 241 17.12 4.25 -14.70
C ARG A 241 16.25 3.66 -13.60
N GLU A 242 16.47 4.02 -12.35
CA GLU A 242 15.64 3.58 -11.21
C GLU A 242 14.21 4.10 -11.35
N GLN A 243 14.03 5.39 -11.66
CA GLN A 243 12.72 5.96 -11.94
C GLN A 243 12.01 5.26 -13.10
N GLN A 244 12.72 4.93 -14.19
CA GLN A 244 12.17 4.16 -15.30
C GLN A 244 11.76 2.75 -14.86
N ALA A 245 12.60 2.08 -14.07
CA ALA A 245 12.29 0.76 -13.53
C ALA A 245 11.07 0.78 -12.60
N ASP A 246 10.90 1.83 -11.78
CA ASP A 246 9.71 2.04 -10.94
C ASP A 246 8.45 2.23 -11.78
N VAL A 247 8.51 3.05 -12.82
CA VAL A 247 7.40 3.23 -13.76
C VAL A 247 7.04 1.90 -14.43
N GLU A 248 8.04 1.13 -14.88
CA GLU A 248 7.81 -0.19 -15.47
C GLU A 248 7.22 -1.20 -14.48
N ARG A 249 7.63 -1.16 -13.21
CA ARG A 249 7.05 -1.98 -12.14
C ARG A 249 5.57 -1.63 -11.94
N HIS A 250 5.26 -0.35 -11.79
CA HIS A 250 3.88 0.11 -11.66
C HIS A 250 3.02 -0.24 -12.88
N LEU A 251 3.56 -0.15 -14.09
CA LEU A 251 2.84 -0.56 -15.30
C LEU A 251 2.58 -2.07 -15.34
N ARG A 252 3.53 -2.89 -14.88
CA ARG A 252 3.35 -4.35 -14.74
C ARG A 252 2.29 -4.69 -13.70
N ASP A 253 2.32 -4.04 -12.54
CA ASP A 253 1.33 -4.25 -11.48
C ASP A 253 -0.08 -3.83 -11.96
N LEU A 254 -0.19 -2.67 -12.63
CA LEU A 254 -1.44 -2.22 -13.22
C LEU A 254 -1.95 -3.20 -14.30
N ALA A 255 -1.06 -3.77 -15.10
CA ALA A 255 -1.42 -4.80 -16.07
C ALA A 255 -1.90 -6.10 -15.39
N SER A 256 -1.28 -6.52 -14.28
CA SER A 256 -1.75 -7.66 -13.47
C SER A 256 -3.14 -7.42 -12.91
N GLN A 257 -3.36 -6.27 -12.25
CA GLN A 257 -4.66 -5.89 -11.69
C GLN A 257 -5.74 -5.83 -12.78
N LYS A 258 -5.42 -5.34 -13.98
CA LYS A 258 -6.37 -5.34 -15.11
C LYS A 258 -6.72 -6.76 -15.57
N ARG A 259 -5.77 -7.70 -15.57
CA ARG A 259 -6.02 -9.11 -15.89
C ARG A 259 -6.87 -9.78 -14.83
N GLU A 260 -6.51 -9.61 -13.56
CA GLU A 260 -7.29 -10.12 -12.42
C GLU A 260 -8.73 -9.59 -12.44
N LEU A 261 -8.91 -8.28 -12.66
CA LEU A 261 -10.24 -7.68 -12.79
C LEU A 261 -11.00 -8.22 -14.01
N ALA A 262 -10.31 -8.52 -15.12
CA ALA A 262 -10.95 -9.13 -16.29
C ALA A 262 -11.38 -10.58 -16.01
N GLU A 263 -10.57 -11.35 -15.28
CA GLU A 263 -10.89 -12.71 -14.84
C GLU A 263 -12.06 -12.71 -13.85
N GLU A 264 -12.08 -11.80 -12.88
CA GLU A 264 -13.20 -11.63 -11.95
C GLU A 264 -14.49 -11.27 -12.70
N ARG A 265 -14.43 -10.35 -13.65
CA ARG A 265 -15.59 -10.00 -14.49
C ARG A 265 -16.07 -11.19 -15.31
N ARG A 266 -15.15 -12.03 -15.81
CA ARG A 266 -15.49 -13.26 -16.52
C ARG A 266 -16.13 -14.28 -15.59
N ARG A 267 -15.58 -14.53 -14.40
CA ARG A 267 -16.16 -15.42 -13.39
C ARG A 267 -17.56 -14.97 -12.98
N LEU A 268 -17.75 -13.69 -12.69
CA LEU A 268 -19.06 -13.13 -12.37
C LEU A 268 -20.05 -13.24 -13.54
N ALA A 269 -19.58 -13.17 -14.79
CA ALA A 269 -20.43 -13.39 -15.95
C ALA A 269 -20.83 -14.87 -16.11
N GLU A 270 -19.90 -15.79 -15.85
CA GLU A 270 -20.15 -17.24 -15.83
C GLU A 270 -21.13 -17.61 -14.71
N GLU A 271 -20.93 -17.12 -13.49
CA GLU A 271 -21.86 -17.31 -12.36
C GLU A 271 -23.26 -16.74 -12.66
N ARG A 272 -23.33 -15.54 -13.27
CA ARG A 272 -24.61 -14.96 -13.71
C ARG A 272 -25.29 -15.83 -14.76
N ALA A 273 -24.54 -16.35 -15.73
CA ALA A 273 -25.08 -17.24 -16.75
C ALA A 273 -25.60 -18.54 -16.12
N GLU A 274 -24.87 -19.14 -15.18
CA GLU A 274 -25.31 -20.31 -14.42
C GLU A 274 -26.60 -20.04 -13.63
N VAL A 275 -26.68 -18.93 -12.90
CA VAL A 275 -27.90 -18.53 -12.18
C VAL A 275 -29.07 -18.35 -13.14
N THR A 276 -28.86 -17.74 -14.31
CA THR A 276 -29.92 -17.60 -15.31
C THR A 276 -30.36 -18.94 -15.91
N ASN A 277 -29.42 -19.87 -16.14
CA ASN A 277 -29.71 -21.21 -16.64
C ASN A 277 -30.50 -22.01 -15.60
N LEU A 278 -30.05 -22.03 -14.35
CA LEU A 278 -30.78 -22.64 -13.23
C LEU A 278 -32.18 -22.05 -13.07
N ALA A 279 -32.32 -20.73 -13.17
CA ALA A 279 -33.63 -20.08 -13.13
C ALA A 279 -34.52 -20.51 -14.30
N ALA A 280 -33.96 -20.69 -15.51
CA ALA A 280 -34.68 -21.20 -16.68
C ALA A 280 -35.10 -22.66 -16.49
N GLU A 281 -34.24 -23.52 -15.95
CA GLU A 281 -34.55 -24.91 -15.60
C GLU A 281 -35.66 -25.00 -14.55
N HIS A 282 -35.60 -24.18 -13.49
CA HIS A 282 -36.64 -24.10 -12.48
C HIS A 282 -37.97 -23.59 -13.05
N ARG A 283 -37.94 -22.64 -14.00
CA ARG A 283 -39.16 -22.21 -14.71
C ARG A 283 -39.72 -23.35 -15.56
N PHE A 284 -38.88 -24.02 -16.35
CA PHE A 284 -39.30 -25.13 -17.19
C PHE A 284 -39.92 -26.28 -16.39
N THR A 285 -39.26 -26.70 -15.31
CA THR A 285 -39.78 -27.75 -14.41
C THR A 285 -41.10 -27.34 -13.75
N ARG A 286 -41.22 -26.08 -13.31
CA ARG A 286 -42.48 -25.53 -12.77
C ARG A 286 -43.59 -25.54 -13.82
N ASP A 287 -43.31 -25.10 -15.04
CA ASP A 287 -44.29 -25.06 -16.14
C ASP A 287 -44.75 -26.47 -16.54
N MET A 288 -43.83 -27.44 -16.58
CA MET A 288 -44.16 -28.85 -16.81
C MET A 288 -45.05 -29.40 -15.69
N ALA A 289 -44.72 -29.12 -14.43
CA ALA A 289 -45.55 -29.52 -13.29
C ALA A 289 -46.93 -28.84 -13.29
N HIS A 290 -47.04 -27.61 -13.78
CA HIS A 290 -48.34 -26.95 -13.97
C HIS A 290 -49.15 -27.58 -15.10
N LYS A 291 -48.52 -27.91 -16.23
CA LYS A 291 -49.18 -28.61 -17.34
C LYS A 291 -49.69 -29.99 -16.92
N GLN A 292 -48.87 -30.76 -16.21
CA GLN A 292 -49.25 -32.08 -15.68
C GLN A 292 -50.42 -31.96 -14.69
N ARG A 293 -50.33 -31.06 -13.71
CA ARG A 293 -51.45 -30.81 -12.79
C ARG A 293 -52.72 -30.35 -13.51
N GLY A 294 -52.58 -29.51 -14.55
CA GLY A 294 -53.70 -29.11 -15.39
C GLY A 294 -54.36 -30.28 -16.12
N GLN A 295 -53.55 -31.22 -16.64
CA GLN A 295 -54.04 -32.44 -17.28
C GLN A 295 -54.72 -33.37 -16.27
N GLU A 296 -54.11 -33.60 -15.10
CA GLU A 296 -54.69 -34.43 -14.03
C GLU A 296 -56.02 -33.87 -13.53
N LEU A 297 -56.12 -32.54 -13.37
CA LEU A 297 -57.37 -31.87 -13.02
C LEU A 297 -58.41 -32.01 -14.12
N ALA A 298 -58.05 -31.85 -15.39
CA ALA A 298 -58.96 -32.06 -16.51
C ALA A 298 -59.46 -33.52 -16.57
N ASP A 299 -58.59 -34.49 -16.32
CA ASP A 299 -58.95 -35.91 -16.21
C ASP A 299 -59.86 -36.19 -15.00
N ALA A 300 -59.59 -35.55 -13.86
CA ALA A 300 -60.43 -35.64 -12.67
C ALA A 300 -61.83 -35.08 -12.94
N VAL A 301 -61.95 -33.93 -13.61
CA VAL A 301 -63.23 -33.34 -14.02
C VAL A 301 -63.96 -34.27 -14.98
N ARG A 302 -63.28 -34.79 -16.03
CA ARG A 302 -63.88 -35.77 -16.94
C ARG A 302 -64.43 -37.00 -16.22
N ARG A 303 -63.68 -37.53 -15.24
CA ARG A 303 -64.12 -38.66 -14.42
C ARG A 303 -65.31 -38.30 -13.52
N ALA A 304 -65.33 -37.11 -12.95
CA ALA A 304 -66.45 -36.63 -12.15
C ALA A 304 -67.71 -36.46 -13.00
N ASP A 305 -67.60 -35.85 -14.18
CA ASP A 305 -68.70 -35.68 -15.13
C ASP A 305 -69.26 -37.03 -15.59
N ALA A 306 -68.38 -38.00 -15.87
CA ALA A 306 -68.79 -39.37 -16.21
C ALA A 306 -69.60 -40.01 -15.06
N LYS A 307 -69.15 -39.87 -13.81
CA LYS A 307 -69.88 -40.36 -12.64
C LYS A 307 -71.23 -39.67 -12.44
N VAL A 308 -71.31 -38.36 -12.69
CA VAL A 308 -72.58 -37.62 -12.62
C VAL A 308 -73.55 -38.13 -13.69
N ARG A 309 -73.08 -38.35 -14.93
CA ARG A 309 -73.91 -38.94 -15.99
C ARG A 309 -74.38 -40.34 -15.64
N GLU A 310 -73.49 -41.19 -15.14
CA GLU A 310 -73.85 -42.54 -14.69
C GLU A 310 -74.89 -42.50 -13.56
N ALA A 311 -74.72 -41.61 -12.58
CA ALA A 311 -75.71 -41.43 -11.51
C ALA A 311 -77.06 -40.93 -12.04
N GLN A 312 -77.05 -40.01 -13.01
CA GLN A 312 -78.27 -39.54 -13.68
C GLN A 312 -78.96 -40.66 -14.46
N GLU A 313 -78.20 -41.48 -15.19
CA GLU A 313 -78.73 -42.66 -15.89
C GLU A 313 -79.35 -43.66 -14.92
N GLN A 314 -78.67 -43.94 -13.80
CA GLN A 314 -79.19 -44.82 -12.74
C GLN A 314 -80.47 -44.24 -12.11
N GLN A 315 -80.55 -42.93 -11.88
CA GLN A 315 -81.75 -42.27 -11.39
C GLN A 315 -82.90 -42.38 -12.39
N MET A 316 -82.66 -42.12 -13.68
CA MET A 316 -83.67 -42.26 -14.73
C MET A 316 -84.18 -43.70 -14.85
N LEU A 317 -83.29 -44.69 -14.77
CA LEU A 317 -83.67 -46.11 -14.76
C LEU A 317 -84.48 -46.47 -13.51
N HIS A 318 -84.09 -45.97 -12.35
CA HIS A 318 -84.84 -46.16 -11.11
C HIS A 318 -86.25 -45.56 -11.20
N GLU A 319 -86.36 -44.31 -11.66
CA GLU A 319 -87.65 -43.65 -11.88
C GLU A 319 -88.51 -44.40 -12.90
N ALA A 320 -87.93 -44.85 -14.01
CA ALA A 320 -88.65 -45.62 -15.02
C ALA A 320 -89.18 -46.95 -14.46
N ASN A 321 -88.39 -47.63 -13.64
CA ASN A 321 -88.80 -48.87 -12.98
C ASN A 321 -89.92 -48.62 -11.95
N GLU A 322 -89.82 -47.56 -11.15
CA GLU A 322 -90.87 -47.19 -10.20
C GLU A 322 -92.16 -46.76 -10.93
N ARG A 323 -92.06 -46.05 -12.05
CA ARG A 323 -93.22 -45.74 -12.91
C ARG A 323 -93.85 -47.01 -13.48
N ALA A 324 -93.05 -47.95 -13.97
CA ALA A 324 -93.55 -49.23 -14.48
C ALA A 324 -94.27 -50.04 -13.39
N LYS A 325 -93.70 -50.14 -12.18
CA LYS A 325 -94.35 -50.78 -11.03
C LYS A 325 -95.63 -50.07 -10.62
N ALA A 326 -95.65 -48.73 -10.64
CA ALA A 326 -96.84 -47.95 -10.33
C ALA A 326 -97.94 -48.18 -11.36
N GLU A 327 -97.59 -48.26 -12.65
CA GLU A 327 -98.53 -48.62 -13.71
C GLU A 327 -99.06 -50.04 -13.55
N GLU A 328 -98.23 -51.01 -13.19
CA GLU A 328 -98.63 -52.38 -12.92
C GLU A 328 -99.61 -52.45 -11.75
N ARG A 329 -99.28 -51.81 -10.62
CA ARG A 329 -100.18 -51.68 -9.46
C ARG A 329 -101.50 -51.01 -9.84
N ALA A 330 -101.47 -49.95 -10.64
CA ALA A 330 -102.68 -49.28 -11.10
C ALA A 330 -103.53 -50.16 -12.03
N ARG A 331 -102.90 -51.02 -12.86
CA ARG A 331 -103.61 -52.01 -13.69
C ARG A 331 -104.24 -53.11 -12.82
N GLU A 332 -103.50 -53.63 -11.83
CA GLU A 332 -104.02 -54.61 -10.88
C GLU A 332 -105.17 -54.05 -10.04
N GLU A 333 -105.06 -52.81 -9.55
CA GLU A 333 -106.14 -52.15 -8.82
C GLU A 333 -107.37 -51.93 -9.71
N LYS A 334 -107.19 -51.54 -10.97
CA LYS A 334 -108.29 -51.43 -11.94
C LYS A 334 -108.94 -52.77 -12.19
N LEU A 335 -108.15 -53.84 -12.32
CA LEU A 335 -108.65 -55.20 -12.52
C LEU A 335 -109.46 -55.65 -11.30
N LYS A 336 -108.94 -55.48 -10.08
CA LYS A 336 -109.63 -55.79 -8.84
C LYS A 336 -110.94 -55.01 -8.71
N ARG A 337 -110.93 -53.70 -8.98
CA ARG A 337 -112.16 -52.89 -8.97
C ARG A 337 -113.18 -53.38 -10.00
N ALA A 338 -112.74 -53.77 -11.20
CA ALA A 338 -113.62 -54.33 -12.22
C ALA A 338 -114.18 -55.71 -11.82
N GLU A 339 -113.39 -56.54 -11.14
CA GLU A 339 -113.82 -57.82 -10.59
C GLU A 339 -114.82 -57.64 -9.44
N GLU A 340 -114.55 -56.71 -8.51
CA GLU A 340 -115.47 -56.32 -7.43
C GLU A 340 -116.79 -55.80 -8.01
N GLU A 341 -116.73 -54.94 -9.04
CA GLU A 341 -117.92 -54.41 -9.71
C GLU A 341 -118.74 -55.52 -10.39
N ARG A 342 -118.07 -56.44 -11.10
CA ARG A 342 -118.72 -57.63 -11.70
C ARG A 342 -119.34 -58.53 -10.64
N ALA A 343 -118.67 -58.73 -9.50
CA ALA A 343 -119.19 -59.52 -8.40
C ALA A 343 -120.44 -58.87 -7.78
N LEU A 344 -120.40 -57.56 -7.58
CA LEU A 344 -121.52 -56.77 -7.07
C LEU A 344 -122.71 -56.78 -8.03
N GLU A 345 -122.45 -56.70 -9.34
CA GLU A 345 -123.47 -56.82 -10.37
C GLU A 345 -124.09 -58.22 -10.43
N ALA A 346 -123.26 -59.27 -10.32
CA ALA A 346 -123.72 -60.65 -10.24
C ALA A 346 -124.58 -60.91 -8.99
N GLU A 347 -124.22 -60.31 -7.84
CA GLU A 347 -125.03 -60.38 -6.63
C GLU A 347 -126.38 -59.68 -6.81
N ARG A 348 -126.39 -58.45 -7.33
CA ARG A 348 -127.62 -57.72 -7.66
C ARG A 348 -128.51 -58.50 -8.65
N ALA A 349 -127.91 -59.18 -9.62
CA ALA A 349 -128.63 -60.02 -10.56
C ALA A 349 -129.28 -61.23 -9.87
N ARG A 350 -128.54 -61.90 -8.96
CA ARG A 350 -129.08 -62.99 -8.13
C ARG A 350 -130.21 -62.51 -7.23
N GLU A 351 -130.08 -61.34 -6.64
CA GLU A 351 -131.11 -60.74 -5.79
C GLU A 351 -132.39 -60.41 -6.59
N ARG A 352 -132.23 -59.79 -7.77
CA ARG A 352 -133.35 -59.56 -8.70
C ARG A 352 -134.04 -60.86 -9.11
N GLN A 353 -133.27 -61.94 -9.31
CA GLN A 353 -133.84 -63.23 -9.66
C GLN A 353 -134.62 -63.85 -8.49
N ARG A 354 -134.08 -63.78 -7.27
CA ARG A 354 -134.81 -64.19 -6.05
C ARG A 354 -136.10 -63.39 -5.86
N GLN A 355 -136.09 -62.09 -6.14
CA GLN A 355 -137.30 -61.26 -6.08
C GLN A 355 -138.34 -61.73 -7.10
N LYS A 356 -137.94 -61.98 -8.34
CA LYS A 356 -138.85 -62.51 -9.38
C LYS A 356 -139.43 -63.87 -9.01
N GLU A 357 -138.62 -64.77 -8.47
CA GLU A 357 -139.07 -66.10 -8.01
C GLU A 357 -140.07 -65.97 -6.84
N ALA A 358 -139.82 -65.06 -5.90
CA ALA A 358 -140.74 -64.77 -4.80
C ALA A 358 -142.07 -64.19 -5.30
N GLU A 359 -142.03 -63.22 -6.22
CA GLU A 359 -143.24 -62.65 -6.85
C GLU A 359 -144.03 -63.71 -7.64
N ALA A 360 -143.35 -64.59 -8.38
CA ALA A 360 -144.00 -65.68 -9.11
C ALA A 360 -144.67 -66.67 -8.16
N ALA A 361 -144.00 -67.04 -7.06
CA ALA A 361 -144.57 -67.91 -6.03
C ALA A 361 -145.79 -67.28 -5.34
N GLU A 362 -145.75 -65.97 -5.08
CA GLU A 362 -146.89 -65.23 -4.53
C GLU A 362 -148.08 -65.21 -5.50
N GLN A 363 -147.83 -64.97 -6.79
CA GLN A 363 -148.87 -65.02 -7.82
C GLN A 363 -149.51 -66.41 -7.90
N GLU A 364 -148.73 -67.48 -7.79
CA GLU A 364 -149.26 -68.84 -7.81
C GLU A 364 -150.11 -69.15 -6.56
N ARG A 365 -149.67 -68.71 -5.37
CA ARG A 365 -150.48 -68.79 -4.14
C ARG A 365 -151.79 -68.01 -4.25
N ASN A 366 -151.78 -66.85 -4.91
CA ASN A 366 -152.99 -66.06 -5.15
C ASN A 366 -153.94 -66.75 -6.14
N ARG A 367 -153.41 -67.41 -7.18
CA ARG A 367 -154.24 -68.21 -8.11
C ARG A 367 -154.90 -69.39 -7.42
N THR A 368 -154.13 -70.18 -6.67
CA THR A 368 -154.65 -71.36 -5.95
C THR A 368 -155.69 -70.97 -4.89
N THR A 369 -155.47 -69.87 -4.16
CA THR A 369 -156.47 -69.36 -3.20
C THR A 369 -157.73 -68.84 -3.89
N ALA A 370 -157.62 -68.20 -5.05
CA ALA A 370 -158.77 -67.78 -5.85
C ALA A 370 -159.57 -68.99 -6.37
N GLU A 371 -158.90 -70.04 -6.85
CA GLU A 371 -159.53 -71.29 -7.31
C GLU A 371 -160.27 -72.02 -6.17
N LEU A 372 -159.64 -72.13 -4.99
CA LEU A 372 -160.29 -72.67 -3.79
C LEU A 372 -161.50 -71.84 -3.37
N GLY A 373 -161.42 -70.51 -3.50
CA GLY A 373 -162.54 -69.60 -3.25
C GLY A 373 -163.73 -69.86 -4.18
N GLU A 374 -163.47 -70.05 -5.47
CA GLU A 374 -164.50 -70.39 -6.46
C GLU A 374 -165.10 -71.79 -6.22
N GLN A 375 -164.28 -72.78 -5.86
CA GLN A 375 -164.79 -74.11 -5.48
C GLN A 375 -165.72 -74.03 -4.26
N ARG A 376 -165.34 -73.26 -3.23
CA ARG A 376 -166.19 -73.04 -2.04
C ARG A 376 -167.55 -72.44 -2.40
N LYS A 377 -167.59 -71.45 -3.30
CA LYS A 377 -168.84 -70.85 -3.77
C LYS A 377 -169.75 -71.87 -4.47
N ARG A 378 -169.18 -72.75 -5.31
CA ARG A 378 -169.94 -73.81 -6.00
C ARG A 378 -170.56 -74.79 -5.00
N VAL A 379 -169.81 -75.22 -4.00
CA VAL A 379 -170.31 -76.14 -2.96
C VAL A 379 -171.44 -75.49 -2.14
N ILE A 380 -171.30 -74.21 -1.76
CA ILE A 380 -172.35 -73.48 -1.05
C ILE A 380 -173.61 -73.34 -1.92
N ALA A 381 -173.46 -73.03 -3.21
CA ALA A 381 -174.60 -72.94 -4.13
C ALA A 381 -175.32 -74.28 -4.29
N GLN A 382 -174.58 -75.40 -4.31
CA GLN A 382 -175.14 -76.74 -4.36
C GLN A 382 -175.89 -77.11 -3.08
N MET A 383 -175.32 -76.81 -1.90
CA MET A 383 -176.02 -77.01 -0.62
C MET A 383 -177.32 -76.19 -0.53
N MET A 384 -177.32 -74.96 -1.04
CA MET A 384 -178.50 -74.09 -1.01
C MET A 384 -179.62 -74.61 -1.93
N SER A 385 -179.27 -75.18 -3.08
CA SER A 385 -180.27 -75.78 -3.99
C SER A 385 -180.83 -77.10 -3.43
N GLU A 386 -179.99 -77.90 -2.77
CA GLU A 386 -180.42 -79.11 -2.06
C GLU A 386 -181.33 -78.78 -0.86
N ARG A 387 -180.96 -77.80 -0.04
CA ARG A 387 -181.81 -77.33 1.07
C ARG A 387 -183.17 -76.87 0.57
N ARG A 388 -183.20 -76.10 -0.53
CA ARG A 388 -184.45 -75.61 -1.12
C ARG A 388 -185.35 -76.75 -1.60
N ARG A 389 -184.78 -77.79 -2.23
CA ARG A 389 -185.52 -79.02 -2.59
C ARG A 389 -186.11 -79.70 -1.35
N HIS A 390 -185.31 -79.83 -0.29
CA HIS A 390 -185.73 -80.49 0.93
C HIS A 390 -186.84 -79.71 1.66
N GLU A 391 -186.80 -78.38 1.64
CA GLU A 391 -187.86 -77.50 2.15
C GLU A 391 -189.15 -77.64 1.34
N GLU A 392 -189.06 -77.76 0.01
CA GLU A 392 -190.22 -78.00 -0.87
C GLU A 392 -190.86 -79.38 -0.60
N GLU A 393 -190.06 -80.43 -0.39
CA GLU A 393 -190.54 -81.76 -0.03
C GLU A 393 -191.24 -81.77 1.35
N VAL A 394 -190.65 -81.13 2.36
CA VAL A 394 -191.28 -81.00 3.69
C VAL A 394 -192.58 -80.20 3.61
N SER A 395 -192.61 -79.15 2.78
CA SER A 395 -193.81 -78.35 2.55
C SER A 395 -194.90 -79.13 1.80
N ALA A 396 -194.53 -80.09 0.96
CA ALA A 396 -195.48 -81.01 0.31
C ALA A 396 -196.05 -82.02 1.32
N MET A 397 -195.21 -82.60 2.18
CA MET A 397 -195.66 -83.51 3.24
C MET A 397 -196.62 -82.84 4.23
N ARG A 398 -196.34 -81.59 4.63
CA ARG A 398 -197.25 -80.82 5.52
C ARG A 398 -198.62 -80.59 4.89
N ARG A 399 -198.66 -80.22 3.60
CA ARG A 399 -199.93 -80.05 2.86
C ARG A 399 -200.74 -81.34 2.81
N GLU A 400 -200.09 -82.49 2.66
CA GLU A 400 -200.76 -83.79 2.69
C GLU A 400 -201.31 -84.09 4.10
N THR A 401 -200.55 -83.77 5.14
CA THR A 401 -200.98 -83.95 6.54
C THR A 401 -202.20 -83.09 6.87
N ASP A 402 -202.16 -81.81 6.50
CA ASP A 402 -203.29 -80.87 6.72
C ASP A 402 -204.55 -81.33 5.97
N ARG A 403 -204.40 -81.96 4.80
CA ARG A 403 -205.50 -82.53 4.01
C ARG A 403 -206.16 -83.71 4.72
N ILE A 404 -205.36 -84.62 5.28
CA ILE A 404 -205.84 -85.76 6.07
C ILE A 404 -206.55 -85.28 7.34
N GLU A 405 -205.99 -84.29 8.04
CA GLU A 405 -206.62 -83.72 9.24
C GLU A 405 -207.96 -83.03 8.93
N ALA A 406 -208.04 -82.29 7.82
CA ALA A 406 -209.28 -81.66 7.37
C ALA A 406 -210.38 -82.70 7.06
N GLU A 407 -210.02 -83.81 6.41
CA GLU A 407 -210.94 -84.92 6.16
C GLU A 407 -211.42 -85.59 7.46
N MET A 408 -210.53 -85.80 8.43
CA MET A 408 -210.91 -86.32 9.75
C MET A 408 -211.83 -85.36 10.51
N LYS A 409 -211.54 -84.06 10.50
CA LYS A 409 -212.41 -83.04 11.13
C LYS A 409 -213.80 -83.00 10.51
N ALA A 410 -213.89 -83.02 9.17
CA ALA A 410 -215.17 -83.06 8.47
C ALA A 410 -216.00 -84.30 8.83
N LYS A 411 -215.34 -85.47 8.95
CA LYS A 411 -215.98 -86.71 9.42
C LYS A 411 -216.47 -86.60 10.87
N LEU A 412 -215.70 -85.97 11.77
CA LEU A 412 -216.11 -85.75 13.17
C LEU A 412 -217.26 -84.75 13.31
N GLU A 413 -217.30 -83.70 12.49
CA GLU A 413 -218.44 -82.76 12.47
C GLU A 413 -219.71 -83.42 11.95
N ALA A 414 -219.61 -84.28 10.92
CA ALA A 414 -220.73 -85.08 10.44
C ALA A 414 -221.30 -86.01 11.55
N LEU A 415 -220.44 -86.60 12.38
CA LEU A 415 -220.85 -87.37 13.57
C LEU A 415 -221.59 -86.53 14.60
N ARG A 416 -221.11 -85.32 14.90
CA ARG A 416 -221.78 -84.41 15.83
C ARG A 416 -223.16 -83.99 15.30
N ALA A 417 -223.28 -83.76 14.00
CA ALA A 417 -224.56 -83.45 13.36
C ALA A 417 -225.54 -84.62 13.44
N ALA A 418 -225.10 -85.85 13.13
CA ALA A 418 -225.93 -87.06 13.18
C ALA A 418 -226.39 -87.41 14.61
N LYS A 419 -225.53 -87.19 15.61
CA LYS A 419 -225.89 -87.41 17.02
C LYS A 419 -226.95 -86.43 17.50
N ASN A 420 -226.93 -85.19 17.01
CA ASN A 420 -227.92 -84.17 17.38
C ASN A 420 -229.29 -84.38 16.69
N SER A 421 -229.35 -85.09 15.57
CA SER A 421 -230.61 -85.36 14.84
C SER A 421 -231.35 -86.63 15.30
N GLY A 422 -230.80 -87.39 16.25
CA GLY A 422 -231.44 -88.60 16.79
C GLY A 422 -231.49 -89.78 15.82
N GLN A 423 -230.70 -89.74 14.74
CA GLN A 423 -230.60 -90.86 13.80
C GLN A 423 -229.72 -91.97 14.37
N THR A 424 -230.20 -93.21 14.29
CA THR A 424 -229.45 -94.41 14.68
C THR A 424 -228.25 -94.61 13.75
N ILE A 425 -227.05 -94.53 14.33
CA ILE A 425 -225.75 -94.59 13.66
C ILE A 425 -225.35 -96.07 13.52
N ASN A 426 -225.20 -96.53 12.28
CA ASN A 426 -224.73 -97.87 11.94
C ASN A 426 -223.19 -97.86 11.87
N LEU A 427 -222.53 -98.53 12.82
CA LEU A 427 -221.10 -98.42 13.08
C LEU A 427 -220.20 -99.21 12.10
N ASP A 428 -220.77 -99.95 11.14
CA ASP A 428 -219.96 -100.76 10.22
C ASP A 428 -219.30 -99.97 9.07
N GLU A 429 -219.71 -98.72 8.78
CA GLU A 429 -219.00 -97.86 7.82
C GLU A 429 -217.79 -97.11 8.41
N TRP A 430 -217.39 -97.42 9.66
CA TRP A 430 -216.28 -96.76 10.35
C TRP A 430 -215.00 -97.60 10.47
N LYS A 431 -214.83 -98.60 9.60
CA LYS A 431 -213.54 -99.29 9.39
C LYS A 431 -212.76 -98.65 8.22
N LEU A 432 -212.00 -97.61 8.55
CA LEU A 432 -210.69 -97.30 7.95
C LEU A 432 -209.64 -97.66 9.01
#